data_AF-A0A818EG63-F1
#
_entry.id   AF-A0A818EG63-F1
#
_cell.length_a   1.000
_cell.length_b   1.000
_cell.length_c   1.000
_cell.angle_alpha   90.00
_cell.angle_beta   90.00
_cell.angle_gamma   90.00
#
_symmetry.space_group_name_H-M   'P 1'
#
loop_
_entity.id
_entity.type
_entity.pdbx_description
1 polymer ?
#
loop_
_entity_poly.entity_id
_entity_poly.type
_entity_poly.pdbx_seq_one_letter_code
_entity_poly.pdbx_strand_id
1 'polypeptide(L)'
;MNEHKQALAQQLDELILDHDQLQQSSESCHFSSITKIDEWEQESIVKIHQMADDLRQKLIIKFEKYRNQFLQRFKQLSEELKKTRNDNEFIESDLQQLSNKFNKLKIYMASSPTIRFQDDMLIPKICIYEIPDDFFDMYAGELKIQDNGQIVEHGPSVCHASVRGSGEYSSGQHRFQFKIESYNMNKWIFFGIISHTVKMQSNTWAIPSSYGWGGQDCTILNCALHSGLNGYLCDFELNDIIELLLDCDDRIIRLTNQRTQRIHTINVDLAKCPFPWHFHLNLFYPKDRVRILYADNR
;
A
#
# COMPACT_ATOMS: atom_id res chain seq x y z
N MET A 1 -23.41 -39.12 76.59
CA MET A 1 -22.72 -39.73 75.43
C MET A 1 -23.52 -39.66 74.13
N ASN A 2 -24.86 -39.47 74.17
CA ASN A 2 -25.71 -39.39 72.97
C ASN A 2 -25.70 -38.02 72.27
N GLU A 3 -25.65 -36.92 73.04
CA GLU A 3 -25.72 -35.55 72.47
C GLU A 3 -24.54 -35.21 71.55
N HIS A 4 -23.32 -35.64 71.90
CA HIS A 4 -22.15 -35.39 71.06
C HIS A 4 -22.23 -36.13 69.70
N LYS A 5 -22.76 -37.35 69.68
CA LYS A 5 -22.99 -38.08 68.42
C LYS A 5 -24.05 -37.40 67.56
N GLN A 6 -25.06 -36.83 68.19
CA GLN A 6 -26.14 -36.13 67.49
C GLN A 6 -25.66 -34.80 66.89
N ALA A 7 -24.82 -34.06 67.61
CA ALA A 7 -24.19 -32.84 67.09
C ALA A 7 -23.22 -33.11 65.93
N LEU A 8 -22.44 -34.20 65.99
CA LEU A 8 -21.57 -34.62 64.89
C LEU A 8 -22.37 -35.06 63.65
N ALA A 9 -23.54 -35.69 63.84
CA ALA A 9 -24.42 -36.05 62.74
C ALA A 9 -24.97 -34.79 62.03
N GLN A 10 -25.40 -33.77 62.80
CA GLN A 10 -25.83 -32.50 62.22
C GLN A 10 -24.73 -31.77 61.45
N GLN A 11 -23.50 -31.76 61.98
CA GLN A 11 -22.36 -31.16 61.27
C GLN A 11 -22.02 -31.91 59.97
N LEU A 12 -22.16 -33.24 59.96
CA LEU A 12 -21.96 -34.04 58.76
C LEU A 12 -23.06 -33.77 57.72
N ASP A 13 -24.32 -33.66 58.15
CA ASP A 13 -25.44 -33.34 57.28
C ASP A 13 -25.30 -31.93 56.66
N GLU A 14 -24.85 -30.94 57.43
CA GLU A 14 -24.51 -29.59 56.92
C GLU A 14 -23.36 -29.65 55.91
N LEU A 15 -22.31 -30.41 56.19
CA LEU A 15 -21.16 -30.54 55.28
C LEU A 15 -21.54 -31.23 53.96
N ILE A 16 -22.45 -32.22 54.01
CA ILE A 16 -22.98 -32.89 52.81
C ILE A 16 -23.83 -31.90 51.98
N LEU A 17 -24.67 -31.10 52.64
CA LEU A 17 -25.47 -30.05 51.99
C LEU A 17 -24.58 -29.01 51.29
N ASP A 18 -23.54 -28.53 51.98
CA ASP A 18 -22.58 -27.57 51.42
C ASP A 18 -21.80 -28.17 50.25
N HIS A 19 -21.40 -29.44 50.35
CA HIS A 19 -20.73 -30.18 49.28
C HIS A 19 -21.62 -30.30 48.03
N ASP A 20 -22.88 -30.70 48.19
CA ASP A 20 -23.82 -30.86 47.09
C ASP A 20 -24.15 -29.52 46.42
N GLN A 21 -24.26 -28.45 47.22
CA GLN A 21 -24.46 -27.09 46.72
C GLN A 21 -23.24 -26.58 45.94
N LEU A 22 -22.02 -26.87 46.43
CA LEU A 22 -20.79 -26.58 45.70
C LEU A 22 -20.70 -27.37 44.40
N GLN A 23 -21.04 -28.66 44.42
CA GLN A 23 -21.03 -29.52 43.23
C GLN A 23 -21.99 -28.98 42.14
N GLN A 24 -23.23 -28.66 42.51
CA GLN A 24 -24.21 -28.05 41.60
C GLN A 24 -23.74 -26.69 41.06
N SER A 25 -23.12 -25.86 41.91
CA SER A 25 -22.58 -24.56 41.49
C SER A 25 -21.38 -24.69 40.54
N SER A 26 -20.55 -25.72 40.71
CA SER A 26 -19.38 -25.98 39.86
C SER A 26 -19.78 -26.42 38.44
N GLU A 27 -20.81 -27.27 38.34
CA GLU A 27 -21.37 -27.72 37.06
C GLU A 27 -22.05 -26.57 36.31
N SER A 28 -22.74 -25.69 37.02
CA SER A 28 -23.36 -24.47 36.44
C SER A 28 -22.32 -23.44 35.96
N CYS A 29 -21.22 -23.27 36.70
CA CYS A 29 -20.15 -22.33 36.36
C CYS A 29 -19.38 -22.74 35.08
N HIS A 30 -19.13 -24.04 34.92
CA HIS A 30 -18.51 -24.59 33.71
C HIS A 30 -19.38 -24.39 32.47
N PHE A 31 -20.69 -24.64 32.58
CA PHE A 31 -21.61 -24.48 31.47
C PHE A 31 -21.71 -23.01 31.02
N SER A 32 -21.74 -22.05 31.96
CA SER A 32 -21.78 -20.62 31.64
C SER A 32 -20.56 -20.14 30.85
N SER A 33 -19.37 -20.66 31.15
CA SER A 33 -18.14 -20.27 30.44
C SER A 33 -18.09 -20.86 29.02
N ILE A 34 -18.56 -22.11 28.85
CA ILE A 34 -18.65 -22.76 27.53
C ILE A 34 -19.65 -22.01 26.64
N THR A 35 -20.84 -21.68 27.16
CA THR A 35 -21.84 -20.93 26.38
C THR A 35 -21.31 -19.57 25.90
N LYS A 36 -20.53 -18.86 26.72
CA LYS A 36 -19.90 -17.59 26.31
C LYS A 36 -18.85 -17.78 25.21
N ILE A 37 -18.12 -18.89 25.22
CA ILE A 37 -17.16 -19.24 24.17
C ILE A 37 -17.92 -19.55 22.87
N ASP A 38 -18.99 -20.33 22.95
CA ASP A 38 -19.83 -20.67 21.79
C ASP A 38 -20.47 -19.40 21.19
N GLU A 39 -20.99 -18.50 22.03
CA GLU A 39 -21.52 -17.19 21.61
C GLU A 39 -20.45 -16.36 20.90
N TRP A 40 -19.26 -16.25 21.49
CA TRP A 40 -18.13 -15.53 20.90
C TRP A 40 -17.68 -16.13 19.56
N GLU A 41 -17.65 -17.46 19.44
CA GLU A 41 -17.30 -18.15 18.19
C GLU A 41 -18.32 -17.84 17.09
N GLN A 42 -19.62 -17.99 17.38
CA GLN A 42 -20.69 -17.71 16.43
C GLN A 42 -20.69 -16.24 15.98
N GLU A 43 -20.54 -15.30 16.91
CA GLU A 43 -20.41 -13.89 16.56
C GLU A 43 -19.21 -13.62 15.66
N SER A 44 -18.07 -14.28 15.94
CA SER A 44 -16.84 -14.12 15.15
C SER A 44 -17.03 -14.66 13.74
N ILE A 45 -17.65 -15.83 13.58
CA ILE A 45 -17.99 -16.42 12.27
C ILE A 45 -18.89 -15.48 11.47
N VAL A 46 -19.94 -14.93 12.08
CA VAL A 46 -20.85 -13.99 11.42
C VAL A 46 -20.10 -12.73 10.95
N LYS A 47 -19.25 -12.15 11.81
CA LYS A 47 -18.45 -10.97 11.46
C LYS A 47 -17.48 -11.24 10.32
N ILE A 48 -16.85 -12.42 10.29
CA ILE A 48 -15.96 -12.85 9.19
C ILE A 48 -16.75 -12.95 7.87
N HIS A 49 -17.93 -13.55 7.89
CA HIS A 49 -18.78 -13.65 6.70
C HIS A 49 -19.22 -12.28 6.19
N GLN A 50 -19.70 -11.40 7.08
CA GLN A 50 -20.08 -10.03 6.72
C GLN A 50 -18.93 -9.26 6.09
N MET A 51 -17.74 -9.30 6.71
CA MET A 51 -16.55 -8.64 6.17
C MET A 51 -16.14 -9.22 4.81
N ALA A 52 -16.21 -10.55 4.63
CA ALA A 52 -15.91 -11.19 3.36
C ALA A 52 -16.90 -10.78 2.26
N ASP A 53 -18.19 -10.68 2.56
CA ASP A 53 -19.21 -10.23 1.62
C ASP A 53 -19.04 -8.76 1.25
N ASP A 54 -18.79 -7.89 2.22
CA ASP A 54 -18.47 -6.49 1.99
C ASP A 54 -17.26 -6.32 1.06
N LEU A 55 -16.20 -7.11 1.28
CA LEU A 55 -15.02 -7.10 0.43
C LEU A 55 -15.33 -7.62 -0.99
N ARG A 56 -16.13 -8.68 -1.14
CA ARG A 56 -16.58 -9.16 -2.46
C ARG A 56 -17.36 -8.09 -3.20
N GLN A 57 -18.29 -7.39 -2.53
CA GLN A 57 -19.06 -6.31 -3.15
C GLN A 57 -18.16 -5.15 -3.58
N LYS A 58 -17.23 -4.72 -2.71
CA LYS A 58 -16.22 -3.71 -3.05
C LYS A 58 -15.40 -4.12 -4.27
N LEU A 59 -15.00 -5.39 -4.34
CA LEU A 59 -14.23 -5.93 -5.46
C LEU A 59 -15.04 -5.92 -6.77
N ILE A 60 -16.30 -6.35 -6.74
CA ILE A 60 -17.20 -6.36 -7.90
C ILE A 60 -17.36 -4.94 -8.45
N ILE A 61 -17.72 -3.98 -7.59
CA ILE A 61 -17.90 -2.57 -7.98
C ILE A 61 -16.62 -2.03 -8.60
N LYS A 62 -15.46 -2.37 -8.04
CA LYS A 62 -14.15 -1.95 -8.55
C LYS A 62 -13.84 -2.54 -9.93
N PHE A 63 -14.09 -3.83 -10.12
CA PHE A 63 -13.92 -4.49 -11.42
C PHE A 63 -14.86 -3.92 -12.49
N GLU A 64 -16.11 -3.63 -12.14
CA GLU A 64 -17.06 -3.01 -13.07
C GLU A 64 -16.60 -1.63 -13.50
N LYS A 65 -16.16 -0.79 -12.55
CA LYS A 65 -15.58 0.53 -12.83
C LYS A 65 -14.36 0.42 -13.74
N TYR A 66 -13.42 -0.46 -13.41
CA TYR A 66 -12.21 -0.70 -14.20
C TYR A 66 -12.55 -1.16 -15.63
N ARG A 67 -13.47 -2.13 -15.77
CA ARG A 67 -13.94 -2.64 -17.06
C ARG A 67 -14.56 -1.53 -17.91
N ASN A 68 -15.42 -0.70 -17.30
CA ASN A 68 -16.10 0.37 -18.01
C ASN A 68 -15.10 1.44 -18.51
N GLN A 69 -14.11 1.80 -17.67
CA GLN A 69 -13.04 2.72 -18.07
C GLN A 69 -12.17 2.15 -19.18
N PHE A 70 -11.82 0.86 -19.11
CA PHE A 70 -11.08 0.17 -20.17
C PHE A 70 -11.85 0.21 -21.50
N LEU A 71 -13.14 -0.18 -21.48
CA LEU A 71 -13.99 -0.18 -22.68
C LEU A 71 -14.11 1.22 -23.28
N GLN A 72 -14.20 2.26 -22.45
CA GLN A 72 -14.25 3.65 -22.92
C GLN A 72 -12.95 4.05 -23.62
N ARG A 73 -11.78 3.80 -23.01
CA ARG A 73 -10.47 4.10 -23.61
C ARG A 73 -10.24 3.31 -24.90
N PHE A 74 -10.62 2.03 -24.90
CA PHE A 74 -10.54 1.17 -26.08
C PHE A 74 -11.41 1.69 -27.22
N LYS A 75 -12.63 2.12 -26.92
CA LYS A 75 -13.55 2.73 -27.90
C LYS A 75 -12.97 4.03 -28.48
N GLN A 76 -12.45 4.93 -27.62
CA GLN A 76 -11.81 6.16 -28.06
C GLN A 76 -10.62 5.89 -29.00
N LEU A 77 -9.72 4.98 -28.62
CA LEU A 77 -8.59 4.60 -29.48
C LEU A 77 -9.06 3.99 -30.81
N SER A 78 -10.12 3.18 -30.79
CA SER A 78 -10.71 2.61 -32.01
C SER A 78 -11.30 3.67 -32.93
N GLU A 79 -11.91 4.72 -32.37
CA GLU A 79 -12.43 5.87 -33.13
C GLU A 79 -11.29 6.70 -33.72
N GLU A 80 -10.24 6.97 -32.94
CA GLU A 80 -9.03 7.65 -33.42
C GLU A 80 -8.39 6.87 -34.59
N LEU A 81 -8.19 5.56 -34.45
CA LEU A 81 -7.63 4.70 -35.51
C LEU A 81 -8.48 4.73 -36.80
N LYS A 82 -9.81 4.69 -36.67
CA LYS A 82 -10.71 4.78 -37.82
C LYS A 82 -10.62 6.14 -38.49
N LYS A 83 -10.57 7.22 -37.71
CA LYS A 83 -10.45 8.58 -38.22
C LYS A 83 -9.13 8.78 -38.97
N THR A 84 -8.01 8.43 -38.33
CA THR A 84 -6.67 8.52 -38.96
C THR A 84 -6.58 7.71 -40.26
N ARG A 85 -7.23 6.54 -40.32
CA ARG A 85 -7.31 5.74 -41.54
C ARG A 85 -8.14 6.39 -42.64
N ASN A 86 -9.26 7.03 -42.29
CA ASN A 86 -10.17 7.64 -43.26
C ASN A 86 -9.64 8.97 -43.79
N ASP A 87 -8.95 9.74 -42.95
CA ASP A 87 -8.42 11.05 -43.30
C ASP A 87 -7.19 10.93 -44.23
N ASN A 88 -6.57 9.75 -44.35
CA ASN A 88 -5.44 9.42 -45.24
C ASN A 88 -4.20 10.33 -45.12
N GLU A 89 -4.19 11.25 -44.15
CA GLU A 89 -3.15 12.23 -43.86
C GLU A 89 -2.51 11.92 -42.50
N PHE A 90 -1.85 10.77 -42.38
CA PHE A 90 -1.08 10.44 -41.19
C PHE A 90 0.41 10.53 -41.47
N ILE A 91 1.14 11.10 -40.52
CA ILE A 91 2.60 11.12 -40.52
C ILE A 91 3.13 10.14 -39.46
N GLU A 92 4.43 9.85 -39.51
CA GLU A 92 5.07 8.87 -38.63
C GLU A 92 4.82 9.17 -37.14
N SER A 93 4.75 10.44 -36.75
CA SER A 93 4.46 10.84 -35.37
C SER A 93 3.07 10.40 -34.91
N ASP A 94 2.07 10.40 -35.79
CA ASP A 94 0.70 9.98 -35.44
C ASP A 94 0.64 8.48 -35.18
N LEU A 95 1.35 7.69 -36.00
CA LEU A 95 1.48 6.25 -35.80
C LEU A 95 2.23 5.92 -34.51
N GLN A 96 3.30 6.66 -34.20
CA GLN A 96 4.02 6.50 -32.94
C GLN A 96 3.13 6.84 -31.73
N GLN A 97 2.36 7.92 -31.80
CA GLN A 97 1.41 8.29 -30.73
C GLN A 97 0.33 7.22 -30.51
N LEU A 98 -0.28 6.72 -31.60
CA LEU A 98 -1.30 5.68 -31.53
C LEU A 98 -0.72 4.37 -30.99
N SER A 99 0.50 4.00 -31.42
CA SER A 99 1.23 2.84 -30.91
C SER A 99 1.49 2.98 -29.40
N ASN A 100 1.93 4.16 -28.95
CA ASN A 100 2.16 4.44 -27.54
C ASN A 100 0.86 4.37 -26.73
N LYS A 101 -0.25 4.95 -27.23
CA LYS A 101 -1.58 4.84 -26.58
C LYS A 101 -2.04 3.38 -26.48
N PHE A 102 -1.84 2.59 -27.53
CA PHE A 102 -2.19 1.17 -27.55
C PHE A 102 -1.36 0.35 -26.56
N ASN A 103 -0.05 0.61 -26.49
CA ASN A 103 0.84 -0.06 -25.53
C ASN A 103 0.48 0.31 -24.09
N LYS A 104 0.17 1.58 -23.81
CA LYS A 104 -0.36 2.00 -22.50
C LYS A 104 -1.64 1.25 -22.15
N LEU A 105 -2.56 1.10 -23.11
CA LEU A 105 -3.81 0.36 -22.87
C LEU A 105 -3.58 -1.14 -22.61
N LYS A 106 -2.57 -1.76 -23.25
CA LYS A 106 -2.17 -3.14 -22.96
C LYS A 106 -1.61 -3.30 -21.55
N ILE A 107 -0.76 -2.37 -21.11
CA ILE A 107 -0.21 -2.39 -19.74
C ILE A 107 -1.34 -2.21 -18.74
N TYR A 108 -2.23 -1.22 -18.96
CA TYR A 108 -3.44 -1.02 -18.16
C TYR A 108 -4.27 -2.30 -18.04
N MET A 109 -4.45 -3.07 -19.13
CA MET A 109 -5.20 -4.33 -19.13
C MET A 109 -4.54 -5.40 -18.24
N ALA A 110 -3.21 -5.43 -18.19
CA ALA A 110 -2.46 -6.39 -17.39
C ALA A 110 -2.47 -6.05 -15.89
N SER A 111 -2.64 -4.77 -15.53
CA SER A 111 -2.60 -4.28 -14.14
C SER A 111 -3.93 -4.44 -13.38
N SER A 112 -4.64 -5.56 -13.57
CA SER A 112 -5.91 -5.84 -12.87
C SER A 112 -5.79 -5.64 -11.35
N PRO A 113 -6.85 -5.22 -10.64
CA PRO A 113 -6.84 -5.13 -9.18
C PRO A 113 -6.38 -6.46 -8.55
N THR A 114 -5.33 -6.42 -7.72
CA THR A 114 -4.82 -7.60 -7.01
C THR A 114 -5.28 -7.60 -5.56
N ILE A 115 -5.72 -8.78 -5.10
CA ILE A 115 -6.08 -9.04 -3.71
C ILE A 115 -4.82 -9.56 -3.02
N ARG A 116 -4.51 -9.02 -1.83
CA ARG A 116 -3.45 -9.59 -0.98
C ARG A 116 -3.98 -9.85 0.43
N PHE A 117 -3.48 -10.93 1.01
CA PHE A 117 -3.69 -11.29 2.41
C PHE A 117 -2.58 -10.66 3.25
N GLN A 118 -2.94 -10.08 4.39
CA GLN A 118 -1.99 -9.60 5.38
C GLN A 118 -2.00 -10.59 6.56
N ASP A 119 -0.88 -11.27 6.79
CA ASP A 119 -0.75 -12.41 7.74
C ASP A 119 -0.47 -12.00 9.20
N ASP A 120 -0.68 -10.73 9.57
CA ASP A 120 -0.24 -10.21 10.87
C ASP A 120 -1.19 -10.54 12.05
N MET A 121 -2.19 -11.41 11.86
CA MET A 121 -3.28 -11.66 12.82
C MET A 121 -3.71 -13.14 12.81
N LEU A 122 -4.33 -13.61 13.91
CA LEU A 122 -5.01 -14.92 13.99
C LEU A 122 -6.01 -15.16 12.85
N ILE A 123 -6.57 -14.08 12.28
CA ILE A 123 -7.37 -14.07 11.07
C ILE A 123 -6.70 -13.10 10.08
N PRO A 124 -6.18 -13.58 8.93
CA PRO A 124 -5.55 -12.72 7.94
C PRO A 124 -6.49 -11.59 7.51
N LYS A 125 -6.01 -10.35 7.54
CA LYS A 125 -6.79 -9.21 7.06
C LYS A 125 -6.70 -9.18 5.55
N ILE A 126 -7.83 -9.33 4.87
CA ILE A 126 -7.91 -9.21 3.41
C ILE A 126 -7.96 -7.72 3.06
N CYS A 127 -6.98 -7.25 2.31
CA CYS A 127 -6.92 -5.89 1.81
C CYS A 127 -6.91 -5.89 0.28
N ILE A 128 -7.74 -5.03 -0.32
CA ILE A 128 -7.79 -4.84 -1.77
C ILE A 128 -6.98 -3.60 -2.10
N TYR A 129 -5.81 -3.78 -2.70
CA TYR A 129 -4.98 -2.68 -3.14
C TYR A 129 -5.31 -2.30 -4.59
N GLU A 130 -5.16 -1.03 -4.96
CA GLU A 130 -4.95 -0.67 -6.37
C GLU A 130 -3.47 -0.91 -6.67
N ILE A 131 -3.18 -1.68 -7.72
CA ILE A 131 -1.89 -1.60 -8.40
C ILE A 131 -2.08 -0.51 -9.43
N PRO A 132 -1.50 0.67 -9.22
CA PRO A 132 -1.67 1.72 -10.18
C PRO A 132 -0.95 1.30 -11.47
N ASP A 133 -1.63 1.48 -12.60
CA ASP A 133 -0.97 1.51 -13.91
C ASP A 133 -0.20 2.83 -14.03
N ASP A 134 0.86 2.92 -13.25
CA ASP A 134 1.67 4.11 -13.14
C ASP A 134 3.07 3.86 -13.67
N PHE A 135 3.67 4.93 -14.16
CA PHE A 135 4.97 4.96 -14.79
C PHE A 135 5.60 6.32 -14.50
N PHE A 136 6.92 6.39 -14.59
CA PHE A 136 7.64 7.64 -14.53
C PHE A 136 7.25 8.52 -15.74
N ASP A 137 6.79 9.74 -15.48
CA ASP A 137 6.32 10.65 -16.53
C ASP A 137 6.93 12.05 -16.38
N MET A 138 6.65 12.72 -15.27
CA MET A 138 7.14 14.08 -15.03
C MET A 138 8.53 14.04 -14.40
N TYR A 139 9.51 14.72 -14.99
CA TYR A 139 10.86 14.78 -14.45
C TYR A 139 11.52 16.17 -14.57
N ALA A 140 12.53 16.42 -13.75
CA ALA A 140 13.36 17.62 -13.77
C ALA A 140 14.79 17.29 -13.32
N GLY A 141 15.77 17.96 -13.91
CA GLY A 141 17.19 17.61 -13.78
C GLY A 141 17.63 16.59 -14.83
N GLU A 142 18.82 16.03 -14.66
CA GLU A 142 19.39 15.08 -15.60
C GLU A 142 18.85 13.66 -15.36
N LEU A 143 17.67 13.38 -15.89
CA LEU A 143 17.07 12.04 -15.87
C LEU A 143 16.79 11.55 -17.27
N LYS A 144 16.87 10.23 -17.43
CA LYS A 144 16.41 9.53 -18.62
C LYS A 144 15.36 8.51 -18.21
N ILE A 145 14.15 8.67 -18.76
CA ILE A 145 13.08 7.69 -18.62
C ILE A 145 13.20 6.68 -19.77
N GLN A 146 13.18 5.39 -19.44
CA GLN A 146 13.36 4.27 -20.37
C GLN A 146 12.25 3.23 -20.17
N ASP A 147 12.20 2.26 -21.10
CA ASP A 147 11.30 1.10 -21.02
C ASP A 147 9.83 1.50 -20.80
N ASN A 148 9.34 2.38 -21.66
CA ASN A 148 7.97 2.90 -21.63
C ASN A 148 7.55 3.56 -20.30
N GLY A 149 8.50 4.20 -19.60
CA GLY A 149 8.21 4.85 -18.33
C GLY A 149 8.49 3.98 -17.10
N GLN A 150 8.94 2.75 -17.26
CA GLN A 150 9.18 1.86 -16.14
C GLN A 150 10.51 2.13 -15.44
N ILE A 151 11.48 2.72 -16.13
CA ILE A 151 12.83 2.91 -15.60
C ILE A 151 13.15 4.39 -15.62
N VAL A 152 13.70 4.86 -14.50
CA VAL A 152 14.38 6.15 -14.41
C VAL A 152 15.86 5.91 -14.15
N GLU A 153 16.71 6.56 -14.92
CA GLU A 153 18.16 6.52 -14.78
C GLU A 153 18.71 7.94 -14.65
N HIS A 154 19.59 8.17 -13.68
CA HIS A 154 20.26 9.44 -13.47
C HIS A 154 21.37 9.66 -14.50
N GLY A 155 21.48 10.89 -15.00
CA GLY A 155 22.51 11.35 -15.92
C GLY A 155 23.93 11.38 -15.32
N PRO A 156 24.92 11.89 -16.06
CA PRO A 156 26.33 11.82 -15.68
C PRO A 156 26.74 12.80 -14.57
N SER A 157 25.95 13.82 -14.27
CA SER A 157 26.25 14.80 -13.21
C SER A 157 25.98 14.27 -11.80
N VAL A 158 26.57 14.93 -10.80
CA VAL A 158 26.26 14.72 -9.38
C VAL A 158 25.36 15.88 -8.95
N CYS A 159 24.06 15.75 -9.15
CA CYS A 159 23.08 16.76 -8.77
C CYS A 159 21.74 16.11 -8.47
N HIS A 160 20.85 16.80 -7.77
CA HIS A 160 19.51 16.25 -7.57
C HIS A 160 18.73 16.25 -8.88
N ALA A 161 18.06 15.15 -9.14
CA ALA A 161 17.10 15.06 -10.21
C ALA A 161 15.86 14.32 -9.71
N SER A 162 14.69 14.84 -10.07
CA SER A 162 13.42 14.38 -9.53
C SER A 162 12.54 13.81 -10.62
N VAL A 163 11.82 12.76 -10.27
CA VAL A 163 10.77 12.17 -11.11
C VAL A 163 9.50 11.93 -10.29
N ARG A 164 8.36 11.98 -10.96
CA ARG A 164 7.06 11.65 -10.39
C ARG A 164 6.35 10.62 -11.25
N GLY A 165 5.39 9.93 -10.62
CA GLY A 165 4.40 9.14 -11.34
C GLY A 165 3.55 9.99 -12.28
N SER A 166 2.88 9.31 -13.19
CA SER A 166 1.79 9.84 -14.01
C SER A 166 0.46 9.88 -13.24
N GLY A 167 0.31 9.07 -12.18
CA GLY A 167 -0.91 8.91 -11.42
C GLY A 167 -1.17 10.00 -10.38
N GLU A 168 -2.44 10.31 -10.16
CA GLU A 168 -2.93 11.26 -9.16
C GLU A 168 -3.81 10.56 -8.12
N TYR A 169 -3.42 10.63 -6.85
CA TYR A 169 -4.03 9.84 -5.77
C TYR A 169 -4.70 10.75 -4.73
N SER A 170 -6.02 10.64 -4.59
CA SER A 170 -6.80 11.44 -3.62
C SER A 170 -7.67 10.62 -2.65
N SER A 171 -7.73 9.30 -2.84
CA SER A 171 -8.57 8.40 -2.04
C SER A 171 -8.06 6.96 -2.20
N GLY A 172 -8.34 6.10 -1.23
CA GLY A 172 -7.97 4.68 -1.27
C GLY A 172 -6.49 4.41 -1.00
N GLN A 173 -6.12 3.14 -1.16
CA GLN A 173 -4.77 2.62 -0.93
C GLN A 173 -4.09 2.22 -2.25
N HIS A 174 -2.91 2.79 -2.49
CA HIS A 174 -2.13 2.61 -3.71
C HIS A 174 -0.75 2.07 -3.37
N ARG A 175 -0.36 0.96 -4.00
CA ARG A 175 0.89 0.27 -3.70
C ARG A 175 1.81 0.25 -4.91
N PHE A 176 3.04 0.69 -4.72
CA PHE A 176 4.10 0.69 -5.72
C PHE A 176 5.26 -0.17 -5.27
N GLN A 177 5.90 -0.85 -6.21
CA GLN A 177 7.12 -1.60 -5.95
C GLN A 177 8.22 -1.06 -6.84
N PHE A 178 9.36 -0.72 -6.25
CA PHE A 178 10.50 -0.14 -6.94
C PHE A 178 11.70 -1.06 -6.75
N LYS A 179 12.32 -1.48 -7.85
CA LYS A 179 13.60 -2.19 -7.82
C LYS A 179 14.74 -1.21 -8.00
N ILE A 180 15.69 -1.22 -7.07
CA ILE A 180 16.94 -0.46 -7.19
C ILE A 180 17.90 -1.27 -8.09
N GLU A 181 17.99 -0.90 -9.37
CA GLU A 181 18.83 -1.61 -10.36
C GLU A 181 20.28 -1.14 -10.38
N SER A 182 20.53 0.09 -9.95
CA SER A 182 21.87 0.66 -9.79
C SER A 182 21.84 1.69 -8.67
N TYR A 183 22.84 1.63 -7.80
CA TYR A 183 22.90 2.44 -6.59
C TYR A 183 24.35 2.78 -6.25
N ASN A 184 24.67 4.06 -6.14
CA ASN A 184 25.98 4.49 -5.69
C ASN A 184 26.22 4.17 -4.21
N MET A 185 27.47 3.84 -3.84
CA MET A 185 27.87 3.52 -2.46
C MET A 185 27.66 4.66 -1.46
N ASN A 186 27.53 5.90 -1.93
CA ASN A 186 27.24 7.07 -1.08
C ASN A 186 25.74 7.21 -0.74
N LYS A 187 24.91 6.28 -1.22
CA LYS A 187 23.54 6.00 -0.77
C LYS A 187 22.61 7.22 -0.70
N TRP A 188 22.27 7.83 -1.84
CA TRP A 188 21.23 8.87 -1.84
C TRP A 188 20.19 8.64 -2.94
N ILE A 189 19.09 7.98 -2.57
CA ILE A 189 17.84 7.92 -3.32
C ILE A 189 16.74 8.30 -2.34
N PHE A 190 15.78 9.09 -2.79
CA PHE A 190 14.57 9.46 -2.05
C PHE A 190 13.34 8.74 -2.61
N PHE A 191 12.50 8.20 -1.72
CA PHE A 191 11.17 7.65 -2.01
C PHE A 191 10.13 8.35 -1.15
N GLY A 192 9.05 8.82 -1.77
CA GLY A 192 8.00 9.51 -1.04
C GLY A 192 6.83 9.94 -1.90
N ILE A 193 6.16 10.99 -1.46
CA ILE A 193 5.06 11.65 -2.15
C ILE A 193 5.28 13.15 -2.26
N ILE A 194 4.52 13.73 -3.16
CA ILE A 194 4.45 15.17 -3.37
C ILE A 194 3.04 15.58 -3.82
N SER A 195 2.56 16.75 -3.43
CA SER A 195 1.29 17.29 -3.94
C SER A 195 1.42 17.62 -5.43
N HIS A 196 0.38 17.28 -6.21
CA HIS A 196 0.26 17.63 -7.63
C HIS A 196 0.37 19.13 -7.89
N THR A 197 -0.05 19.97 -6.92
CA THR A 197 -0.04 21.42 -7.04
C THR A 197 1.36 22.03 -7.16
N VAL A 198 2.41 21.28 -6.80
CA VAL A 198 3.79 21.77 -6.88
C VAL A 198 4.35 21.58 -8.28
N LYS A 199 4.88 22.67 -8.84
CA LYS A 199 5.64 22.65 -10.10
C LYS A 199 6.84 21.69 -10.05
N MET A 200 7.16 21.10 -11.20
CA MET A 200 8.29 20.20 -11.34
C MET A 200 9.61 20.98 -11.23
N GLN A 201 10.54 20.52 -10.39
CA GLN A 201 11.89 21.08 -10.23
C GLN A 201 12.85 19.98 -9.72
N SER A 202 14.17 20.20 -9.81
CA SER A 202 15.18 19.20 -9.45
C SER A 202 15.28 18.96 -7.93
N ASN A 203 15.23 20.04 -7.13
CA ASN A 203 15.34 20.00 -5.66
C ASN A 203 13.97 19.89 -4.96
N THR A 204 13.05 19.11 -5.49
CA THR A 204 11.69 18.92 -4.93
C THR A 204 11.67 18.19 -3.60
N TRP A 205 12.73 17.50 -3.18
CA TRP A 205 12.78 16.87 -1.87
C TRP A 205 12.74 17.93 -0.75
N ALA A 206 13.31 19.12 -0.95
CA ALA A 206 13.36 20.19 0.04
C ALA A 206 12.18 21.17 -0.07
N ILE A 207 10.96 20.68 -0.29
CA ILE A 207 9.78 21.56 -0.40
C ILE A 207 8.69 21.21 0.63
N PRO A 208 7.82 22.17 0.97
CA PRO A 208 6.77 21.98 1.98
C PRO A 208 5.80 20.81 1.73
N SER A 209 5.61 20.40 0.48
CA SER A 209 4.71 19.28 0.16
C SER A 209 5.44 17.95 -0.04
N SER A 210 6.74 17.84 0.22
CA SER A 210 7.47 16.57 0.07
C SER A 210 7.49 15.82 1.40
N TYR A 211 7.13 14.54 1.32
CA TYR A 211 7.07 13.61 2.46
C TYR A 211 7.69 12.30 2.04
N GLY A 212 8.65 11.78 2.79
CA GLY A 212 9.25 10.48 2.47
C GLY A 212 10.57 10.23 3.16
N TRP A 213 11.31 9.29 2.60
CA TRP A 213 12.56 8.80 3.15
C TRP A 213 13.65 8.86 2.09
N GLY A 214 14.83 9.28 2.50
CA GLY A 214 16.00 9.29 1.65
C GLY A 214 17.16 8.52 2.26
N GLY A 215 18.25 8.48 1.51
CA GLY A 215 19.54 8.00 1.98
C GLY A 215 20.02 8.64 3.30
N GLN A 216 21.05 8.07 3.92
CA GLN A 216 21.67 8.66 5.13
C GLN A 216 20.69 8.86 6.30
N ASP A 217 19.78 7.90 6.49
CA ASP A 217 18.78 7.90 7.57
C ASP A 217 17.88 9.14 7.61
N CYS A 218 17.74 9.83 6.48
CA CYS A 218 16.95 11.05 6.42
C CYS A 218 15.48 10.75 6.14
N THR A 219 14.62 11.36 6.94
CA THR A 219 13.19 11.44 6.72
C THR A 219 12.85 12.89 6.43
N ILE A 220 12.12 13.15 5.35
CA ILE A 220 11.71 14.51 4.99
C ILE A 220 10.23 14.66 5.28
N LEU A 221 9.89 15.70 6.04
CA LEU A 221 8.52 16.11 6.35
C LEU A 221 8.38 17.61 6.12
N ASN A 222 7.63 18.01 5.11
CA ASN A 222 7.31 19.42 4.87
C ASN A 222 8.56 20.32 4.86
N CYS A 223 9.51 20.01 3.97
CA CYS A 223 10.81 20.70 3.85
C CYS A 223 11.78 20.51 5.04
N ALA A 224 11.37 19.90 6.15
CA ALA A 224 12.25 19.64 7.27
C ALA A 224 12.92 18.27 7.14
N LEU A 225 14.24 18.24 7.35
CA LEU A 225 15.04 17.02 7.37
C LEU A 225 15.14 16.51 8.81
N HIS A 226 14.77 15.27 9.02
CA HIS A 226 14.83 14.58 10.31
C HIS A 226 15.70 13.34 10.18
N SER A 227 16.79 13.26 10.94
CA SER A 227 17.59 12.04 11.01
C SER A 227 16.94 11.03 11.95
N GLY A 228 16.77 9.78 11.50
CA GLY A 228 16.34 8.68 12.37
C GLY A 228 14.88 8.75 12.86
N LEU A 229 14.03 9.55 12.21
CA LEU A 229 12.64 9.74 12.66
C LEU A 229 11.90 8.39 12.70
N ASN A 230 11.19 8.11 13.80
CA ASN A 230 10.50 6.84 14.04
C ASN A 230 11.41 5.61 13.88
N GLY A 231 12.70 5.75 14.20
CA GLY A 231 13.68 4.67 14.07
C GLY A 231 14.04 4.34 12.62
N TYR A 232 13.79 5.25 11.67
CA TYR A 232 14.21 5.06 10.29
C TYR A 232 15.73 4.94 10.19
N LEU A 233 16.17 3.83 9.58
CA LEU A 233 17.56 3.60 9.23
C LEU A 233 17.56 3.16 7.77
N CYS A 234 18.23 3.94 6.91
CA CYS A 234 18.33 3.66 5.50
C CYS A 234 19.14 2.38 5.31
N ASP A 235 18.45 1.33 4.88
CA ASP A 235 19.01 0.00 4.64
C ASP A 235 18.98 -0.38 3.16
N PHE A 236 18.82 0.61 2.25
CA PHE A 236 18.74 0.37 0.82
C PHE A 236 20.04 -0.24 0.30
N GLU A 237 19.91 -1.29 -0.50
CA GLU A 237 20.99 -1.97 -1.20
C GLU A 237 20.64 -2.23 -2.66
N LEU A 238 21.65 -2.57 -3.46
CA LEU A 238 21.47 -2.96 -4.86
C LEU A 238 20.54 -4.19 -4.96
N ASN A 239 19.61 -4.15 -5.91
CA ASN A 239 18.56 -5.15 -6.14
C ASN A 239 17.46 -5.21 -5.07
N ASP A 240 17.46 -4.34 -4.07
CA ASP A 240 16.34 -4.26 -3.15
C ASP A 240 15.04 -3.88 -3.87
N ILE A 241 13.94 -4.47 -3.40
CA ILE A 241 12.59 -4.09 -3.77
C ILE A 241 12.02 -3.26 -2.63
N ILE A 242 11.83 -1.97 -2.91
CA ILE A 242 11.23 -1.01 -2.01
C ILE A 242 9.76 -0.89 -2.35
N GLU A 243 8.89 -1.20 -1.39
CA GLU A 243 7.47 -1.00 -1.52
C GLU A 243 7.06 0.33 -0.88
N LEU A 244 6.33 1.14 -1.64
CA LEU A 244 5.72 2.38 -1.17
C LEU A 244 4.20 2.23 -1.20
N LEU A 245 3.56 2.37 -0.04
CA LEU A 245 2.12 2.40 0.12
C LEU A 245 1.68 3.84 0.39
N LEU A 246 0.74 4.33 -0.41
CA LEU A 246 0.01 5.57 -0.20
C LEU A 246 -1.38 5.22 0.29
N ASP A 247 -1.70 5.57 1.53
CA ASP A 247 -3.05 5.46 2.08
C ASP A 247 -3.65 6.86 2.17
N CYS A 248 -4.46 7.21 1.17
CA CYS A 248 -5.07 8.53 1.10
C CYS A 248 -6.23 8.66 2.11
N ASP A 249 -6.84 7.55 2.52
CA ASP A 249 -7.98 7.56 3.44
C ASP A 249 -7.48 7.83 4.87
N ASP A 250 -6.42 7.13 5.28
CA ASP A 250 -5.79 7.31 6.59
C ASP A 250 -4.71 8.43 6.60
N ARG A 251 -4.41 9.01 5.43
CA ARG A 251 -3.42 10.08 5.23
C ARG A 251 -2.02 9.68 5.69
N ILE A 252 -1.64 8.45 5.39
CA ILE A 252 -0.31 7.93 5.71
C ILE A 252 0.42 7.51 4.43
N ILE A 253 1.74 7.55 4.51
CA ILE A 253 2.60 6.82 3.58
C ILE A 253 3.41 5.79 4.37
N ARG A 254 3.71 4.67 3.74
CA ARG A 254 4.50 3.59 4.34
C ARG A 254 5.55 3.09 3.36
N LEU A 255 6.77 2.95 3.84
CA LEU A 255 7.89 2.36 3.11
C LEU A 255 8.22 1.00 3.72
N THR A 256 8.34 -0.01 2.87
CA THR A 256 8.76 -1.36 3.27
C THR A 256 9.93 -1.80 2.41
N ASN A 257 11.06 -2.15 3.02
CA ASN A 257 12.14 -2.84 2.30
C ASN A 257 11.87 -4.35 2.36
N GLN A 258 11.61 -5.00 1.21
CA GLN A 258 11.26 -6.43 1.18
C GLN A 258 12.40 -7.34 1.62
N ARG A 259 13.67 -6.92 1.51
CA ARG A 259 14.78 -7.75 1.96
C ARG A 259 14.86 -7.80 3.48
N THR A 260 14.75 -6.65 4.14
CA THR A 260 14.91 -6.54 5.59
C THR A 260 13.60 -6.66 6.36
N GLN A 261 12.46 -6.59 5.66
CA GLN A 261 11.11 -6.52 6.23
C GLN A 261 10.91 -5.34 7.18
N ARG A 262 11.78 -4.32 7.11
CA ARG A 262 11.62 -3.09 7.89
C ARG A 262 10.52 -2.23 7.27
N ILE A 263 9.66 -1.72 8.15
CA ILE A 263 8.50 -0.91 7.80
C ILE A 263 8.61 0.44 8.49
N HIS A 264 8.43 1.51 7.73
CA HIS A 264 8.43 2.88 8.24
C HIS A 264 7.16 3.59 7.78
N THR A 265 6.51 4.33 8.69
CA THR A 265 5.25 5.02 8.42
C THR A 265 5.36 6.50 8.78
N ILE A 266 4.79 7.35 7.95
CA ILE A 266 4.69 8.81 8.13
C ILE A 266 3.22 9.21 8.01
N ASN A 267 2.76 10.06 8.93
CA ASN A 267 1.48 10.78 8.80
C ASN A 267 1.69 12.03 7.94
N VAL A 268 0.76 12.29 7.01
CA VAL A 268 0.85 13.40 6.08
C VAL A 268 -0.11 14.52 6.50
N ASP A 269 0.45 15.72 6.71
CA ASP A 269 -0.35 16.92 6.96
C ASP A 269 -0.88 17.48 5.62
N LEU A 270 -2.19 17.36 5.40
CA LEU A 270 -2.86 17.86 4.19
C LEU A 270 -2.82 19.37 4.04
N ALA A 271 -2.58 20.14 5.12
CA ALA A 271 -2.37 21.58 5.00
C ALA A 271 -1.03 21.91 4.32
N LYS A 272 -0.08 20.96 4.31
CA LYS A 272 1.25 21.10 3.69
C LYS A 272 1.38 20.30 2.39
N CYS A 273 0.79 19.11 2.34
CA CYS A 273 0.77 18.24 1.16
C CYS A 273 -0.68 17.88 0.80
N PRO A 274 -1.44 18.80 0.19
CA PRO A 274 -2.82 18.54 -0.20
C PRO A 274 -2.90 17.53 -1.35
N PHE A 275 -4.05 16.85 -1.45
CA PHE A 275 -4.38 16.00 -2.59
C PHE A 275 -4.52 16.81 -3.90
N PRO A 276 -4.38 16.16 -5.08
CA PRO A 276 -3.91 14.79 -5.26
C PRO A 276 -2.41 14.65 -4.97
N TRP A 277 -2.00 13.46 -4.53
CA TRP A 277 -0.60 13.09 -4.40
C TRP A 277 -0.09 12.44 -5.68
N HIS A 278 1.20 12.61 -5.94
CA HIS A 278 2.02 11.80 -6.84
C HIS A 278 3.01 11.01 -5.99
N PHE A 279 3.36 9.78 -6.39
CA PHE A 279 4.60 9.23 -5.88
C PHE A 279 5.77 10.06 -6.42
N HIS A 280 6.83 10.17 -5.63
CA HIS A 280 7.93 11.09 -5.87
C HIS A 280 9.26 10.40 -5.56
N LEU A 281 10.17 10.43 -6.53
CA LEU A 281 11.55 9.97 -6.36
C LEU A 281 12.52 11.10 -6.63
N ASN A 282 13.67 11.05 -5.93
CA ASN A 282 14.83 11.88 -6.22
C ASN A 282 16.07 11.00 -6.30
N LEU A 283 16.84 11.15 -7.37
CA LEU A 283 18.13 10.48 -7.59
C LEU A 283 19.23 11.55 -7.56
N PHE A 284 20.46 11.17 -7.18
CA PHE A 284 21.55 12.15 -7.04
C PHE A 284 22.86 11.73 -7.70
N TYR A 285 23.21 10.44 -7.66
CA TYR A 285 24.48 10.00 -8.18
C TYR A 285 24.36 9.51 -9.63
N PRO A 286 25.45 9.66 -10.42
CA PRO A 286 25.48 9.19 -11.78
C PRO A 286 25.12 7.71 -11.89
N LYS A 287 24.26 7.40 -12.86
CA LYS A 287 23.79 6.03 -13.14
C LYS A 287 22.98 5.39 -12.01
N ASP A 288 22.53 6.13 -10.99
CA ASP A 288 21.47 5.63 -10.11
C ASP A 288 20.26 5.26 -10.97
N ARG A 289 19.68 4.08 -10.73
CA ARG A 289 18.64 3.54 -11.58
C ARG A 289 17.58 2.82 -10.76
N VAL A 290 16.34 3.21 -10.98
CA VAL A 290 15.17 2.63 -10.31
C VAL A 290 14.16 2.20 -11.35
N ARG A 291 13.61 1.00 -11.17
CA ARG A 291 12.54 0.45 -12.00
C ARG A 291 11.26 0.31 -11.19
N ILE A 292 10.13 0.72 -11.75
CA ILE A 292 8.80 0.35 -11.23
C ILE A 292 8.51 -1.10 -11.64
N LEU A 293 8.15 -1.93 -10.67
CA LEU A 293 7.66 -3.27 -10.89
C LEU A 293 6.13 -3.22 -10.90
N TYR A 294 5.52 -3.74 -11.96
CA TYR A 294 4.12 -4.15 -11.90
C TYR A 294 4.05 -5.42 -11.06
N ALA A 295 2.95 -5.61 -10.33
CA ALA A 295 2.76 -6.90 -9.67
C ALA A 295 2.72 -7.98 -10.76
N ASP A 296 3.76 -8.78 -10.84
CA ASP A 296 3.67 -10.06 -11.54
C ASP A 296 2.57 -10.86 -10.85
N ASN A 297 1.63 -11.38 -11.66
CA ASN A 297 0.71 -12.45 -11.26
C ASN A 297 1.50 -13.72 -10.98
N ARG A 298 2.32 -13.74 -9.91
CA ARG A 298 2.86 -14.99 -9.36
C ARG A 298 1.79 -15.68 -8.53
#